data_AF-A0A0F8W5I6-F1
#
_entry.id   AF-A0A0F8W5I6-F1
#
_cell.length_a   1.000
_cell.length_b   1.000
_cell.length_c   1.000
_cell.angle_alpha   90.00
_cell.angle_beta   90.00
_cell.angle_gamma   90.00
#
_symmetry.space_group_name_H-M   'P 1'
#
loop_
_entity.id
_entity.type
_entity.pdbx_description
1 polymer ?
#
loop_
_entity_poly.entity_id
_entity_poly.type
_entity_poly.pdbx_seq_one_letter_code
_entity_poly.pdbx_strand_id
1 'polypeptide(L)'
;MTIASALHRAPKLEPTSYLTPALLYSAHALSIPVRLGIDHIARSQAFFWSVQHSVASLDCAVLLSKWLMSLKDDQNLTENKENESRILYWTRCIVQEAYTSMDLDASDSFPGIEPGSGIATGTAINLETRSLGFAVIKLWARLFRKNTQWPFINVLGESLERYLESVMD
;
A
#
# COMPACT_ATOMS: atom_id res chain seq x y z
N MET A 1 7.89 12.02 14.43
CA MET A 1 7.10 12.82 13.46
C MET A 1 5.62 12.59 13.74
N THR A 2 4.81 13.64 13.88
CA THR A 2 3.41 13.54 14.36
C THR A 2 2.51 12.71 13.43
N ILE A 3 2.70 12.79 12.12
CA ILE A 3 1.87 12.09 11.12
C ILE A 3 2.06 10.57 11.22
N ALA A 4 3.30 10.06 11.15
CA ALA A 4 3.58 8.63 11.25
C ALA A 4 3.00 7.99 12.52
N SER A 5 3.12 8.67 13.67
CA SER A 5 2.53 8.22 14.92
C SER A 5 0.99 8.22 14.87
N ALA A 6 0.38 9.25 14.26
CA ALA A 6 -1.06 9.28 14.07
C ALA A 6 -1.56 8.16 13.14
N LEU A 7 -0.83 7.86 12.05
CA LEU A 7 -1.13 6.75 11.15
C LEU A 7 -1.05 5.40 11.89
N HIS A 8 -0.01 5.21 12.69
CA HIS A 8 0.14 4.01 13.52
C HIS A 8 -1.01 3.85 14.52
N ARG A 9 -1.41 4.94 15.19
CA ARG A 9 -2.48 4.94 16.20
C ARG A 9 -3.89 4.93 15.64
N ALA A 10 -4.09 5.19 14.34
CA ALA A 10 -5.41 5.18 13.73
C ALA A 10 -6.10 3.81 13.93
N PRO A 11 -7.43 3.78 14.14
CA PRO A 11 -8.15 2.58 14.55
C PRO A 11 -7.98 1.44 13.56
N LYS A 12 -8.18 0.21 14.07
CA LYS A 12 -8.29 -0.98 13.22
C LYS A 12 -9.54 -0.87 12.36
N LEU A 13 -9.50 -1.50 11.18
CA LEU A 13 -10.61 -1.46 10.25
C LEU A 13 -11.78 -2.29 10.77
N GLU A 14 -12.95 -1.65 10.85
CA GLU A 14 -14.20 -2.32 11.17
C GLU A 14 -14.87 -2.81 9.88
N PRO A 15 -15.46 -4.02 9.87
CA PRO A 15 -16.23 -4.51 8.74
C PRO A 15 -17.46 -3.62 8.52
N THR A 16 -17.44 -2.79 7.48
CA THR A 16 -18.55 -1.92 7.10
C THR A 16 -18.94 -2.15 5.65
N SER A 17 -20.18 -1.83 5.29
CA SER A 17 -20.68 -1.96 3.91
C SER A 17 -19.89 -1.11 2.89
N TYR A 18 -19.19 -0.08 3.35
CA TYR A 18 -18.40 0.84 2.52
C TYR A 18 -16.93 0.42 2.40
N LEU A 19 -16.49 -0.61 3.12
CA LEU A 19 -15.10 -1.04 3.14
C LEU A 19 -14.64 -1.55 1.77
N THR A 20 -15.43 -2.43 1.12
CA THR A 20 -15.06 -3.00 -0.17
C THR A 20 -14.93 -1.96 -1.28
N PRO A 21 -15.89 -1.02 -1.47
CA PRO A 21 -15.69 0.10 -2.39
C PRO A 21 -14.43 0.93 -2.09
N ALA A 22 -14.15 1.22 -0.82
CA ALA A 22 -12.99 2.01 -0.44
C ALA A 22 -11.66 1.29 -0.70
N LEU A 23 -11.61 -0.03 -0.47
CA LEU A 23 -10.46 -0.87 -0.82
C LEU A 23 -10.27 -0.98 -2.33
N LEU A 24 -11.35 -1.14 -3.08
CA LEU A 24 -11.31 -1.16 -4.54
C LEU A 24 -10.76 0.17 -5.09
N TYR A 25 -11.24 1.29 -4.56
CA TYR A 25 -10.72 2.62 -4.90
C TYR A 25 -9.22 2.75 -4.56
N SER A 26 -8.81 2.27 -3.38
CA SER A 26 -7.42 2.35 -2.94
C SER A 26 -6.47 1.52 -3.80
N ALA A 27 -6.88 0.30 -4.16
CA ALA A 27 -6.13 -0.54 -5.09
C ALA A 27 -6.09 0.07 -6.50
N HIS A 28 -7.22 0.61 -6.96
CA HIS A 28 -7.30 1.27 -8.26
C HIS A 28 -6.39 2.51 -8.33
N ALA A 29 -6.38 3.34 -7.30
CA ALA A 29 -5.54 4.52 -7.20
C ALA A 29 -4.05 4.19 -7.34
N LEU A 30 -3.59 3.07 -6.77
CA LEU A 30 -2.22 2.58 -6.94
C LEU A 30 -1.99 1.95 -8.33
N SER A 31 -3.00 1.32 -8.92
CA SER A 31 -2.88 0.69 -10.24
C SER A 31 -2.59 1.69 -11.36
N ILE A 32 -3.13 2.91 -11.28
CA ILE A 32 -2.96 3.95 -12.31
C ILE A 32 -1.47 4.32 -12.49
N PRO A 33 -0.74 4.78 -11.45
CA PRO A 33 0.66 5.16 -11.61
C PRO A 33 1.55 3.95 -11.92
N VAL A 34 1.19 2.74 -11.47
CA VAL A 34 1.92 1.50 -11.82
C VAL A 34 1.83 1.22 -13.32
N ARG A 35 0.62 1.19 -13.88
CA ARG A 35 0.39 0.91 -15.31
C ARG A 35 0.96 1.97 -16.24
N LEU A 36 1.05 3.22 -15.79
CA LEU A 36 1.67 4.31 -16.53
C LEU A 36 3.21 4.31 -16.45
N GLY A 37 3.80 3.38 -15.69
CA GLY A 37 5.22 3.33 -15.39
C GLY A 37 5.53 4.14 -14.13
N ILE A 38 5.60 3.42 -13.00
CA ILE A 38 5.73 4.02 -11.67
C ILE A 38 6.93 4.95 -11.54
N ASP A 39 8.07 4.60 -12.14
CA ASP A 39 9.28 5.42 -12.10
C ASP A 39 9.18 6.67 -12.98
N HIS A 40 8.52 6.57 -14.13
CA HIS A 40 8.28 7.73 -14.97
C HIS A 40 7.39 8.74 -14.25
N ILE A 41 6.33 8.24 -13.60
CA ILE A 41 5.40 9.05 -12.81
C ILE A 41 6.07 9.66 -11.58
N ALA A 42 6.85 8.88 -10.84
CA ALA A 42 7.59 9.37 -9.68
C ALA A 42 8.65 10.43 -10.07
N ARG A 43 9.20 10.40 -11.28
CA ARG A 43 10.13 11.45 -11.75
C ARG A 43 9.42 12.69 -12.28
N SER A 44 8.33 12.51 -13.02
CA SER A 44 7.62 13.62 -13.67
C SER A 44 6.76 14.43 -12.71
N GLN A 45 6.41 13.87 -11.54
CA GLN A 45 5.53 14.49 -10.55
C GLN A 45 4.12 14.82 -11.10
N ALA A 46 3.78 14.28 -12.27
CA ALA A 46 2.53 14.57 -12.97
C ALA A 46 1.29 13.90 -12.34
N PHE A 47 1.50 13.01 -11.36
CA PHE A 47 0.42 12.26 -10.73
C PHE A 47 -0.32 13.04 -9.64
N PHE A 48 0.34 13.99 -9.00
CA PHE A 48 -0.34 14.86 -8.04
C PHE A 48 -0.79 16.12 -8.77
N TRP A 49 -2.10 16.28 -8.91
CA TRP A 49 -2.72 17.48 -9.50
C TRP A 49 -3.36 18.40 -8.46
N SER A 50 -3.44 18.00 -7.19
CA SER A 50 -3.88 18.87 -6.09
C SER A 50 -3.45 18.35 -4.71
N VAL A 51 -3.55 19.24 -3.71
CA VAL A 51 -3.40 18.88 -2.30
C VAL A 51 -4.38 17.78 -1.90
N GLN A 52 -5.65 17.91 -2.31
CA GLN A 52 -6.70 16.93 -2.02
C GLN A 52 -6.38 15.55 -2.59
N HIS A 53 -5.85 15.49 -3.81
CA HIS A 53 -5.44 14.22 -4.43
C HIS A 53 -4.30 13.54 -3.67
N SER A 54 -3.37 14.34 -3.15
CA SER A 54 -2.22 13.85 -2.39
C SER A 54 -2.64 13.29 -1.02
N VAL A 55 -3.58 13.97 -0.35
CA VAL A 55 -4.16 13.48 0.92
C VAL A 55 -5.01 12.23 0.67
N ALA A 56 -5.85 12.21 -0.36
CA ALA A 56 -6.62 11.02 -0.72
C ALA A 56 -5.72 9.82 -1.05
N SER A 57 -4.60 10.06 -1.73
CA SER A 57 -3.57 9.05 -2.01
C SER A 57 -2.94 8.48 -0.74
N LEU A 58 -2.72 9.33 0.29
CA LEU A 58 -2.20 8.89 1.58
C LEU A 58 -3.24 8.01 2.30
N ASP A 59 -4.51 8.42 2.29
CA ASP A 59 -5.60 7.61 2.86
C ASP A 59 -5.71 6.25 2.18
N CYS A 60 -5.61 6.20 0.84
CA CYS A 60 -5.56 4.95 0.08
C CYS A 60 -4.39 4.06 0.51
N ALA A 61 -3.20 4.63 0.67
CA ALA A 61 -2.01 3.90 1.10
C ALA A 61 -2.21 3.26 2.49
N VAL A 62 -2.74 4.04 3.44
CA VAL A 62 -2.94 3.63 4.83
C VAL A 62 -4.08 2.63 4.95
N LEU A 63 -5.21 2.88 4.27
CA LEU A 63 -6.37 1.99 4.27
C LEU A 63 -6.01 0.61 3.71
N LEU A 64 -5.42 0.56 2.52
CA LEU A 64 -5.08 -0.70 1.85
C LEU A 64 -4.02 -1.47 2.64
N SER A 65 -2.98 -0.79 3.14
CA SER A 65 -1.93 -1.45 3.93
C SER A 65 -2.45 -2.00 5.25
N LYS A 66 -3.27 -1.25 6.00
CA LYS A 66 -3.89 -1.73 7.25
C LYS A 66 -4.80 -2.91 7.03
N TRP A 67 -5.60 -2.87 5.95
CA TRP A 67 -6.45 -4.00 5.59
C TRP A 67 -5.62 -5.25 5.35
N LEU A 68 -4.60 -5.17 4.50
CA LEU A 68 -3.69 -6.29 4.21
C LEU A 68 -3.03 -6.85 5.48
N MET A 69 -2.58 -5.99 6.39
CA MET A 69 -1.97 -6.41 7.66
C MET A 69 -2.98 -6.99 8.66
N SER A 70 -4.27 -6.65 8.53
CA SER A 70 -5.35 -7.15 9.39
C SER A 70 -5.92 -8.50 8.98
N LEU A 71 -5.54 -9.04 7.82
CA LEU A 71 -6.02 -10.34 7.31
C LEU A 71 -5.55 -11.56 8.12
N LYS A 72 -5.19 -11.39 9.40
CA LYS A 72 -4.54 -12.40 10.24
C LYS A 72 -5.45 -13.28 11.09
N ASP A 73 -6.70 -12.89 11.30
CA ASP A 73 -7.61 -13.61 12.18
C ASP A 73 -8.72 -14.32 11.42
N ASP A 74 -8.84 -15.59 11.76
CA ASP A 74 -9.69 -16.63 11.21
C ASP A 74 -11.21 -16.34 11.38
N GLN A 75 -12.04 -17.11 10.67
CA GLN A 75 -13.44 -17.42 11.03
C GLN A 75 -14.52 -16.33 11.16
N ASN A 76 -14.35 -15.07 10.73
CA ASN A 76 -15.51 -14.17 10.65
C ASN A 76 -16.21 -14.27 9.29
N LEU A 77 -17.08 -15.28 9.20
CA LEU A 77 -18.15 -15.48 8.23
C LEU A 77 -18.72 -14.15 7.72
N THR A 78 -18.35 -13.76 6.50
CA THR A 78 -19.08 -12.70 5.79
C THR A 78 -19.14 -12.99 4.29
N GLU A 79 -20.28 -12.66 3.72
CA GLU A 79 -20.70 -12.75 2.31
C GLU A 79 -19.73 -12.09 1.31
N ASN A 80 -18.74 -11.35 1.81
CA ASN A 80 -17.85 -10.46 1.06
C ASN A 80 -16.44 -11.04 0.79
N LYS A 81 -16.19 -12.28 1.24
CA LYS A 81 -14.88 -12.95 1.11
C LYS A 81 -14.40 -13.06 -0.33
N GLU A 82 -15.32 -13.15 -1.29
CA GLU A 82 -14.98 -13.18 -2.72
C GLU A 82 -14.38 -11.86 -3.20
N ASN A 83 -15.00 -10.73 -2.88
CA ASN A 83 -14.48 -9.42 -3.27
C ASN A 83 -13.14 -9.13 -2.60
N GLU A 84 -13.00 -9.47 -1.32
CA GLU A 84 -11.73 -9.35 -0.59
C GLU A 84 -10.62 -10.18 -1.22
N SER A 85 -10.92 -11.43 -1.61
CA SER A 85 -9.96 -12.30 -2.29
C SER A 85 -9.55 -11.73 -3.65
N ARG A 86 -10.50 -11.14 -4.40
CA ARG A 86 -10.23 -10.46 -5.67
C ARG A 86 -9.37 -9.22 -5.50
N ILE A 87 -9.68 -8.38 -4.51
CA ILE A 87 -8.89 -7.17 -4.19
C ILE A 87 -7.47 -7.56 -3.77
N LEU A 88 -7.33 -8.61 -2.95
CA LEU A 88 -6.03 -9.12 -2.54
C LEU A 88 -5.22 -9.59 -3.75
N TYR A 89 -5.83 -10.40 -4.62
CA TYR A 89 -5.21 -10.87 -5.86
C TYR A 89 -4.79 -9.70 -6.76
N TRP A 90 -5.68 -8.73 -7.01
CA TRP A 90 -5.34 -7.55 -7.81
C TRP A 90 -4.22 -6.73 -7.19
N THR A 91 -4.21 -6.57 -5.88
CA THR A 91 -3.14 -5.86 -5.19
C THR A 91 -1.80 -6.58 -5.36
N ARG A 92 -1.76 -7.91 -5.28
CA ARG A 92 -0.56 -8.70 -5.61
C ARG A 92 -0.10 -8.44 -7.04
N CYS A 93 -1.00 -8.48 -8.02
CA CYS A 93 -0.66 -8.20 -9.41
C CYS A 93 -0.09 -6.79 -9.59
N ILE A 94 -0.71 -5.78 -8.98
CA ILE A 94 -0.25 -4.38 -9.05
C ILE A 94 1.16 -4.24 -8.48
N VAL A 95 1.43 -4.83 -7.31
CA VAL A 95 2.75 -4.74 -6.70
C VAL A 95 3.79 -5.52 -7.51
N GLN A 96 3.46 -6.70 -8.02
CA GLN A 96 4.34 -7.48 -8.88
C GLN A 96 4.69 -6.73 -10.18
N GLU A 97 3.69 -6.10 -10.80
CA GLU A 97 3.87 -5.26 -11.98
C GLU A 97 4.82 -4.10 -11.66
N ALA A 98 4.57 -3.39 -10.54
CA ALA A 98 5.43 -2.31 -10.10
C ALA A 98 6.88 -2.76 -9.91
N TYR A 99 7.11 -3.87 -9.21
CA TYR A 99 8.45 -4.41 -8.95
C TYR A 99 9.17 -4.82 -10.24
N THR A 100 8.43 -5.33 -11.22
CA THR A 100 8.98 -5.75 -12.52
C THR A 100 9.36 -4.55 -13.39
N SER A 101 8.65 -3.42 -13.24
CA SER A 101 8.89 -2.21 -14.03
C SER A 101 9.81 -1.18 -13.37
N MET A 102 10.14 -1.35 -12.08
CA MET A 102 11.02 -0.42 -11.36
C MET A 102 12.49 -0.69 -11.64
N ASP A 103 13.25 0.38 -11.85
CA ASP A 103 14.69 0.37 -11.76
C ASP A 103 15.08 0.54 -10.28
N LEU A 104 15.31 -0.60 -9.62
CA LEU A 104 15.66 -0.64 -8.21
C LEU A 104 17.16 -0.36 -8.06
N ASP A 105 17.49 0.81 -7.53
CA ASP A 105 18.86 1.13 -7.13
C ASP A 105 19.29 0.23 -5.95
N ALA A 106 20.60 -0.01 -5.79
CA ALA A 106 21.13 -0.82 -4.68
C ALA A 106 20.78 -0.28 -3.27
N SER A 107 20.36 0.99 -3.17
CA SER A 107 19.89 1.62 -1.92
C SER A 107 18.41 1.37 -1.61
N ASP A 108 17.63 0.88 -2.57
CA ASP A 108 16.19 0.70 -2.42
C ASP A 108 15.84 -0.67 -1.85
N SER A 109 15.60 -0.73 -0.53
CA SER A 109 15.09 -1.94 0.13
C SER A 109 13.57 -2.04 -0.03
N PHE A 110 13.11 -3.01 -0.82
CA PHE A 110 11.69 -3.35 -0.97
C PHE A 110 11.37 -4.69 -0.28
N PRO A 111 10.21 -4.80 0.40
CA PRO A 111 9.78 -6.07 0.97
C PRO A 111 9.67 -7.15 -0.11
N GLY A 112 10.33 -8.28 0.10
CA GLY A 112 10.23 -9.44 -0.78
C GLY A 112 8.81 -9.99 -0.78
N ILE A 113 8.24 -10.15 -1.97
CA ILE A 113 7.04 -10.95 -2.18
C ILE A 113 7.53 -12.28 -2.71
N GLU A 114 7.89 -13.20 -1.82
CA GLU A 114 8.29 -14.54 -2.27
C GLU A 114 7.04 -15.31 -2.75
N PRO A 115 7.00 -15.77 -4.01
CA PRO A 115 5.90 -16.57 -4.50
C PRO A 115 6.02 -17.99 -3.93
N GLY A 116 5.15 -18.30 -2.95
CA GLY A 116 4.73 -19.65 -2.61
C GLY A 116 5.84 -20.68 -2.35
N SER A 117 6.39 -20.71 -1.13
CA SER A 117 6.89 -21.98 -0.61
C SER A 117 5.67 -22.91 -0.45
N GLY A 118 5.62 -23.96 -1.26
CA GLY A 118 4.55 -24.97 -1.20
C GLY A 118 4.29 -25.42 0.24
N ILE A 119 3.00 -25.59 0.55
CA ILE A 119 2.39 -25.74 1.88
C ILE A 119 2.13 -24.40 2.59
N ALA A 120 1.07 -23.72 2.15
CA ALA A 120 0.55 -22.52 2.79
C ALA A 120 -0.11 -22.87 4.13
N THR A 121 0.68 -22.89 5.20
CA THR A 121 0.15 -22.81 6.57
C THR A 121 -0.49 -21.43 6.77
N GLY A 122 -1.49 -21.30 7.65
CA GLY A 122 -2.14 -20.00 7.93
C GLY A 122 -1.13 -18.90 8.31
N THR A 123 -0.01 -19.28 8.93
CA THR A 123 1.11 -18.38 9.26
C THR A 123 1.84 -17.85 8.03
N ALA A 124 2.00 -18.63 6.96
CA ALA A 124 2.67 -18.20 5.73
C ALA A 124 1.84 -17.17 4.96
N ILE A 125 0.52 -17.38 4.87
CA ILE A 125 -0.42 -16.43 4.24
C ILE A 125 -0.40 -15.09 5.01
N ASN A 126 -0.37 -15.15 6.34
CA ASN A 126 -0.30 -13.98 7.21
C ASN A 126 0.98 -13.16 7.06
N LEU A 127 2.09 -13.81 6.71
CA LEU A 127 3.35 -13.14 6.45
C LEU A 127 3.33 -12.49 5.06
N GLU A 128 2.74 -13.17 4.07
CA GLU A 128 2.60 -12.69 2.70
C GLU A 128 1.70 -11.45 2.63
N THR A 129 0.51 -11.47 3.24
CA THR A 129 -0.41 -10.32 3.23
C THR A 129 0.20 -9.11 3.96
N ARG A 130 0.92 -9.35 5.06
CA ARG A 130 1.67 -8.29 5.76
C ARG A 130 2.78 -7.70 4.88
N SER A 131 3.55 -8.55 4.19
CA SER A 131 4.59 -8.11 3.25
C SER A 131 3.99 -7.29 2.10
N LEU A 132 2.83 -7.70 1.57
CA LEU A 132 2.11 -6.94 0.56
C LEU A 132 1.67 -5.56 1.09
N GLY A 133 1.22 -5.48 2.34
CA GLY A 133 0.92 -4.22 3.01
C GLY A 133 2.14 -3.30 3.12
N PHE A 134 3.30 -3.85 3.46
CA PHE A 134 4.56 -3.11 3.48
C PHE A 134 4.95 -2.60 2.09
N ALA A 135 4.77 -3.43 1.06
CA ALA A 135 5.06 -3.04 -0.32
C ALA A 135 4.17 -1.88 -0.79
N VAL A 136 2.88 -1.92 -0.48
CA VAL A 136 1.95 -0.80 -0.76
C VAL A 136 2.44 0.50 -0.14
N ILE A 137 2.86 0.47 1.14
CA ILE A 137 3.40 1.67 1.82
C ILE A 137 4.66 2.17 1.11
N LYS A 138 5.59 1.28 0.74
CA LYS A 138 6.83 1.65 0.04
C LYS A 138 6.57 2.27 -1.34
N LEU A 139 5.64 1.71 -2.11
CA LEU A 139 5.30 2.23 -3.44
C LEU A 139 4.71 3.65 -3.34
N TRP A 140 3.79 3.87 -2.41
CA TRP A 140 3.24 5.21 -2.18
C TRP A 140 4.28 6.19 -1.64
N ALA A 141 5.14 5.77 -0.71
CA ALA A 141 6.25 6.59 -0.25
C ALA A 141 7.17 7.02 -1.40
N ARG A 142 7.50 6.09 -2.32
CA ARG A 142 8.28 6.38 -3.53
C ARG A 142 7.59 7.42 -4.41
N LEU A 143 6.29 7.27 -4.65
CA LEU A 143 5.51 8.22 -5.46
C LEU A 143 5.51 9.63 -4.86
N PHE A 144 5.44 9.76 -3.53
CA PHE A 144 5.43 11.05 -2.84
C PHE A 144 6.79 11.77 -2.77
N ARG A 145 7.90 11.09 -3.07
CA ARG A 145 9.24 11.68 -2.99
C ARG A 145 9.51 12.65 -4.14
N LYS A 146 10.43 13.58 -3.89
CA LYS A 146 11.01 14.52 -4.86
C LYS A 146 9.99 15.46 -5.52
N ASN A 147 8.85 15.71 -4.87
CA ASN A 147 7.88 16.68 -5.35
C ASN A 147 8.38 18.10 -5.11
N THR A 148 8.61 18.86 -6.19
CA THR A 148 9.11 20.24 -6.12
C THR A 148 8.00 21.29 -6.11
N GLN A 149 6.83 20.96 -6.65
CA GLN A 149 5.67 21.87 -6.70
C GLN A 149 5.03 22.04 -5.32
N TRP A 150 4.91 20.95 -4.58
CA TRP A 150 4.28 20.89 -3.28
C TRP A 150 5.16 20.14 -2.27
N PRO A 151 6.06 20.86 -1.57
CA PRO A 151 7.01 20.24 -0.64
C PRO A 151 6.38 19.40 0.47
N PHE A 152 5.13 19.69 0.87
CA PHE A 152 4.42 18.90 1.87
C PHE A 152 4.16 17.46 1.42
N ILE A 153 4.14 17.16 0.12
CA ILE A 153 3.99 15.80 -0.38
C ILE A 153 5.19 14.95 0.01
N ASN A 154 6.40 15.53 0.01
CA ASN A 154 7.58 14.82 0.51
C ASN A 154 7.44 14.48 2.00
N VAL A 155 6.82 15.37 2.78
CA VAL A 155 6.49 15.12 4.20
C VAL A 155 5.55 13.92 4.34
N LEU A 156 4.60 13.73 3.42
CA LEU A 156 3.75 12.54 3.38
C LEU A 156 4.55 11.27 3.07
N GLY A 157 5.45 11.33 2.08
CA GLY A 157 6.34 10.23 1.73
C GLY A 157 7.23 9.80 2.90
N GLU A 158 7.91 10.75 3.54
CA GLU A 158 8.70 10.48 4.75
C GLU A 158 7.86 9.95 5.92
N SER A 159 6.61 10.41 6.04
CA SER A 159 5.69 9.94 7.08
C SER A 159 5.31 8.48 6.84
N LEU A 160 5.12 8.06 5.59
CA LEU A 160 4.87 6.66 5.24
C LEU A 160 6.08 5.77 5.53
N GLU A 161 7.31 6.26 5.33
CA GLU A 161 8.53 5.51 5.66
C GLU A 161 8.67 5.29 7.16
N ARG A 162 8.48 6.34 7.96
CA ARG A 162 8.49 6.23 9.42
C ARG A 162 7.32 5.39 9.95
N TYR A 163 6.16 5.47 9.28
CA TYR A 163 5.03 4.59 9.59
C TYR A 163 5.39 3.14 9.31
N LEU A 164 6.05 2.85 8.18
CA LEU A 164 6.50 1.51 7.83
C LEU A 164 7.44 0.93 8.88
N GLU A 165 8.44 1.69 9.32
CA GLU A 165 9.36 1.29 10.41
C GLU A 165 8.56 0.88 11.65
N SER A 166 7.61 1.72 12.07
CA SER A 166 6.78 1.45 13.26
C SER A 166 5.86 0.22 13.18
N VAL A 167 5.56 -0.27 11.98
CA VAL A 167 4.71 -1.47 11.78
C VAL A 167 5.53 -2.72 11.42
N MET A 168 6.83 -2.56 11.16
CA MET A 168 7.78 -3.65 10.96
C MET A 168 8.38 -4.13 12.29
N ASP A 169 8.54 -3.22 13.25
CA ASP A 169 8.83 -3.53 14.66
C ASP A 169 7.69 -4.36 15.31
#